data_AF-A0A9D7UA91-F1
#
_entry.id   AF-A0A9D7UA91-F1
#
_cell.length_a   1.000
_cell.length_b   1.000
_cell.length_c   1.000
_cell.angle_alpha   90.00
_cell.angle_beta   90.00
_cell.angle_gamma   90.00
#
_symmetry.space_group_name_H-M   'P 1'
#
loop_
_entity.id
_entity.type
_entity.pdbx_description
1 polymer ?
#
loop_
_entity_poly.entity_id
_entity_poly.type
_entity_poly.pdbx_seq_one_letter_code
_entity_poly.pdbx_strand_id
1 'polypeptide(L)'
;MDSVIQQCYLFMGTYMKRLLYPFIAFTMVVSSLGISAQWNAQTSGTPDHLWAVHFVDATTGWAVGGWGGVPILKTTNGGVTWINQESGTASWLRGIAFETQDQRLDCW
;
A
#
# COMPACT_ATOMS: atom_id res chain seq x y z
N MET A 1 -26.98 22.60 -52.31
CA MET A 1 -25.60 22.13 -52.03
C MET A 1 -24.90 23.03 -51.03
N ASP A 2 -25.11 22.97 -49.71
CA ASP A 2 -26.15 22.32 -48.88
C ASP A 2 -26.04 22.90 -47.45
N SER A 3 -26.86 23.90 -47.13
CA SER A 3 -27.02 24.39 -45.75
C SER A 3 -27.44 23.26 -44.80
N VAL A 4 -28.12 22.25 -45.32
CA VAL A 4 -28.50 21.03 -44.60
C VAL A 4 -27.27 20.18 -44.22
N ILE A 5 -26.28 20.04 -45.11
CA ILE A 5 -25.04 19.32 -44.80
C ILE A 5 -24.24 20.09 -43.74
N GLN A 6 -24.18 21.42 -43.82
CA GLN A 6 -23.53 22.25 -42.81
C GLN A 6 -24.22 22.14 -41.43
N GLN A 7 -25.55 22.11 -41.41
CA GLN A 7 -26.33 21.91 -40.18
C GLN A 7 -26.07 20.52 -39.59
N CYS A 8 -25.94 19.48 -40.41
CA CYS A 8 -25.57 18.13 -39.99
C CYS A 8 -24.17 18.08 -39.36
N TYR A 9 -23.16 18.73 -39.92
CA TYR A 9 -21.81 18.79 -39.34
C TYR A 9 -21.78 19.55 -38.01
N LEU A 10 -22.53 20.65 -37.89
CA LEU A 10 -22.66 21.40 -36.64
C LEU A 10 -23.39 20.60 -35.56
N PHE A 11 -24.46 19.89 -35.94
CA PHE A 11 -25.14 18.94 -35.04
C PHE A 11 -24.12 17.87 -34.61
N MET A 12 -23.55 17.09 -35.52
CA MET A 12 -22.60 16.02 -35.20
C MET A 12 -21.40 16.50 -34.33
N GLY A 13 -20.85 17.68 -34.61
CA GLY A 13 -19.78 18.29 -33.81
C GLY A 13 -20.20 18.76 -32.41
N THR A 14 -21.44 19.24 -32.24
CA THR A 14 -21.98 19.59 -30.92
C THR A 14 -22.37 18.35 -30.11
N TYR A 15 -22.84 17.26 -30.73
CA TYR A 15 -23.06 15.97 -30.06
C TYR A 15 -21.75 15.35 -29.57
N MET A 16 -20.71 15.35 -30.40
CA MET A 16 -19.39 14.82 -30.00
C MET A 16 -18.82 15.58 -28.80
N LYS A 17 -18.98 16.89 -28.74
CA LYS A 17 -18.59 17.73 -27.60
C LYS A 17 -19.43 17.45 -26.35
N ARG A 18 -20.75 17.27 -26.49
CA ARG A 18 -21.67 16.94 -25.39
C ARG A 18 -21.39 15.57 -24.75
N LEU A 19 -20.80 14.65 -25.50
CA LEU A 19 -20.39 13.32 -24.99
C LEU A 19 -18.94 13.31 -24.50
N LEU A 20 -18.03 14.02 -25.17
CA LEU A 20 -16.59 14.00 -24.88
C LEU A 20 -16.21 14.82 -23.65
N TYR A 21 -16.78 16.02 -23.47
CA TYR A 21 -16.45 16.88 -22.32
C TYR A 21 -16.81 16.29 -20.95
N PRO A 22 -17.99 15.69 -20.71
CA PRO A 22 -18.27 15.07 -19.41
C PRO A 22 -17.40 13.86 -19.15
N PHE A 23 -17.00 13.11 -20.18
CA PHE A 23 -16.09 11.97 -20.04
C PHE A 23 -14.68 12.43 -19.64
N ILE A 24 -14.14 13.46 -20.30
CA ILE A 24 -12.83 14.06 -19.95
C ILE A 24 -12.89 14.72 -18.56
N ALA A 25 -13.97 15.41 -18.23
CA ALA A 25 -14.16 15.99 -16.90
C ALA A 25 -14.21 14.91 -15.82
N PHE A 26 -14.91 13.79 -16.08
CA PHE A 26 -15.00 12.67 -15.16
C PHE A 26 -13.64 12.01 -14.92
N THR A 27 -12.86 11.75 -15.97
CA THR A 27 -11.51 11.17 -15.82
C THR A 27 -10.53 12.11 -15.12
N MET A 28 -10.64 13.42 -15.36
CA MET A 28 -9.84 14.44 -14.67
C MET A 28 -10.20 14.58 -13.18
N VAL A 29 -11.48 14.37 -12.82
CA VAL A 29 -11.92 14.33 -11.42
C VAL A 29 -11.42 13.05 -10.73
N VAL A 30 -11.39 11.91 -11.41
CA VAL A 30 -10.89 10.66 -10.83
C VAL A 30 -9.38 10.71 -10.56
N SER A 31 -8.59 11.39 -11.40
CA SER A 31 -7.13 11.51 -11.21
C SER A 31 -6.71 12.43 -10.06
N SER A 32 -7.59 13.33 -9.60
CA SER A 32 -7.32 14.21 -8.45
C SER A 32 -7.70 13.60 -7.10
N LEU A 33 -8.32 12.41 -7.07
CA LEU A 33 -8.70 11.71 -5.84
C LEU A 33 -7.51 11.16 -5.03
N GLY A 34 -6.27 11.44 -5.43
CA GLY A 34 -5.08 11.07 -4.65
C GLY A 34 -4.95 9.57 -4.38
N ILE A 35 -5.56 8.72 -5.22
CA ILE A 35 -5.50 7.25 -5.14
C ILE A 35 -4.13 6.76 -5.67
N SER A 36 -3.06 7.43 -5.28
CA SER A 36 -1.70 6.95 -5.44
C SER A 36 -1.26 6.30 -4.15
N ALA A 37 -0.63 5.12 -4.25
CA ALA A 37 0.11 4.58 -3.12
C ALA A 37 1.22 5.59 -2.76
N GLN A 38 1.16 6.14 -1.55
CA GLN A 38 2.14 7.11 -1.06
C GLN A 38 2.94 6.51 0.10
N TRP A 39 4.25 6.70 0.08
CA TRP A 39 5.12 6.37 1.20
C TRP A 39 4.94 7.44 2.29
N ASN A 40 4.38 7.06 3.43
CA ASN A 40 4.32 7.91 4.62
C ASN A 40 5.33 7.40 5.66
N ALA A 41 6.16 8.30 6.19
CA ALA A 41 7.14 7.93 7.20
C ALA A 41 6.42 7.50 8.50
N GLN A 42 6.71 6.30 8.97
CA GLN A 42 6.18 5.77 10.23
C GLN A 42 7.27 5.74 11.29
N THR A 43 6.90 6.06 12.54
CA THR A 43 7.83 6.00 13.66
C THR A 43 7.87 4.59 14.24
N SER A 44 9.07 4.03 14.39
CA SER A 44 9.30 2.69 14.97
C SER A 44 9.19 2.65 16.49
N GLY A 45 9.16 3.81 17.15
CA GLY A 45 9.12 3.90 18.62
C GLY A 45 10.44 3.55 19.32
N THR A 46 11.54 3.33 18.59
CA THR A 46 12.88 3.10 19.14
C THR A 46 13.94 3.95 18.40
N PRO A 47 14.96 4.47 19.10
CA PRO A 47 16.13 5.08 18.44
C PRO A 47 17.06 4.05 17.78
N ASP A 48 16.85 2.75 18.02
CA ASP A 48 17.70 1.69 17.49
C ASP A 48 17.52 1.48 15.98
N HIS A 49 18.61 1.09 15.30
CA HIS A 49 18.55 0.69 13.89
C HIS A 49 17.77 -0.61 13.72
N LEU A 50 16.73 -0.60 12.89
CA LEU A 50 15.99 -1.80 12.47
C LEU A 50 16.62 -2.38 11.19
N TRP A 51 16.85 -3.69 11.18
CA TRP A 51 17.47 -4.40 10.07
C TRP A 51 16.46 -5.14 9.19
N ALA A 52 15.36 -5.60 9.79
CA ALA A 52 14.35 -6.36 9.07
C ALA A 52 12.94 -6.08 9.63
N VAL A 53 11.96 -6.15 8.73
CA VAL A 53 10.53 -6.11 9.05
C VAL A 53 9.81 -7.20 8.25
N HIS A 54 8.87 -7.89 8.89
CA HIS A 54 8.06 -8.92 8.26
C HIS A 54 6.62 -8.87 8.78
N PHE A 55 5.65 -8.95 7.87
CA PHE A 55 4.23 -9.01 8.18
C PHE A 55 3.69 -10.42 7.98
N VAL A 56 3.00 -10.97 8.97
CA VAL A 56 2.32 -12.28 8.87
C VAL A 56 0.92 -12.14 8.27
N ASP A 57 0.31 -10.97 8.44
CA ASP A 57 -0.96 -10.57 7.84
C ASP A 57 -0.97 -9.04 7.60
N ALA A 58 -2.06 -8.50 7.05
CA ALA A 58 -2.16 -7.08 6.72
C ALA A 58 -2.03 -6.12 7.92
N THR A 59 -2.18 -6.62 9.15
CA THR A 59 -2.19 -5.84 10.39
C THR A 59 -1.10 -6.24 11.37
N THR A 60 -0.66 -7.49 11.34
CA THR A 60 0.31 -8.05 12.30
C THR A 60 1.68 -8.17 11.65
N GLY A 61 2.66 -7.53 12.26
CA GLY A 61 4.04 -7.54 11.79
C GLY A 61 5.05 -7.45 12.91
N TRP A 62 6.28 -7.77 12.57
CA TRP A 62 7.42 -7.84 13.47
C TRP A 62 8.61 -7.13 12.84
N ALA A 63 9.31 -6.32 13.62
CA ALA A 63 10.56 -5.69 13.22
C ALA A 63 11.65 -6.02 14.22
N VAL A 64 12.87 -6.23 13.72
CA VAL A 64 14.05 -6.54 14.54
C VAL A 64 15.23 -5.69 14.11
N GLY A 65 16.12 -5.41 15.06
CA GLY A 65 17.40 -4.77 14.79
C GLY A 65 18.21 -4.59 16.07
N GLY A 66 18.99 -3.52 16.13
CA GLY A 66 19.66 -3.00 17.32
C GLY A 66 21.19 -3.14 17.31
N TRP A 67 21.86 -2.06 17.72
CA TRP A 67 23.29 -2.04 18.01
C TRP A 67 23.46 -1.88 19.53
N GLY A 68 23.54 -2.99 20.27
CA GLY A 68 23.70 -2.98 21.73
C GLY A 68 22.48 -3.42 22.56
N GLY A 69 21.37 -3.77 21.90
CA GLY A 69 20.18 -4.39 22.47
C GLY A 69 19.42 -5.08 21.35
N VAL A 70 18.49 -5.99 21.69
CA VAL A 70 17.72 -6.76 20.71
C VAL A 70 16.28 -6.26 20.70
N PRO A 71 15.97 -5.05 20.16
CA PRO A 71 14.60 -4.58 20.03
C PRO A 71 13.84 -5.50 19.07
N ILE A 72 13.00 -6.35 19.64
CA ILE A 72 11.94 -7.02 18.90
C ILE A 72 10.72 -6.12 19.03
N LEU A 73 10.23 -5.62 17.91
CA LEU A 73 9.03 -4.80 17.87
C LEU A 73 7.90 -5.60 17.23
N LYS A 74 6.69 -5.49 17.80
CA LYS A 74 5.46 -6.06 17.25
C LYS A 74 4.46 -4.96 16.94
N THR A 75 3.79 -5.08 15.79
CA THR A 75 2.61 -4.28 15.44
C THR A 75 1.40 -5.20 15.25
N THR A 76 0.21 -4.68 15.53
CA THR A 76 -1.09 -5.32 15.27
C THR A 76 -2.06 -4.37 14.56
N ASN A 77 -1.54 -3.27 14.01
CA ASN A 77 -2.32 -2.24 13.31
C ASN A 77 -1.64 -1.77 12.01
N GLY A 78 -0.94 -2.68 11.33
CA GLY A 78 -0.36 -2.41 10.00
C GLY A 78 0.90 -1.54 10.05
N GLY A 79 1.60 -1.52 11.18
CA GLY A 79 2.83 -0.72 11.35
C GLY A 79 2.60 0.73 11.78
N VAL A 80 1.37 1.10 12.15
CA VAL A 80 1.04 2.43 12.70
C VAL A 80 1.65 2.62 14.09
N THR A 81 1.65 1.58 14.92
CA THR A 81 2.34 1.58 16.21
C THR A 81 3.12 0.29 16.42
N TRP A 82 4.27 0.40 17.06
CA TRP A 82 5.18 -0.70 17.38
C TRP A 82 5.38 -0.81 18.88
N ILE A 83 5.21 -2.01 19.42
CA ILE A 83 5.35 -2.31 20.85
C ILE A 83 6.60 -3.17 21.03
N ASN A 84 7.47 -2.77 21.95
CA ASN A 84 8.68 -3.52 22.27
C ASN A 84 8.34 -4.85 22.96
N GLN A 85 9.05 -5.90 22.59
CA GLN A 85 8.92 -7.25 23.11
C GLN A 85 10.27 -7.67 23.67
N GLU A 86 10.28 -8.12 24.92
CA GLU A 86 11.50 -8.62 25.55
C GLU A 86 11.91 -9.94 24.89
N SER A 87 13.14 -10.00 24.38
CA SER A 87 13.70 -11.21 23.78
C SER A 87 14.07 -12.27 24.82
N GLY A 88 14.27 -11.87 26.08
CA GLY A 88 14.81 -12.74 27.13
C GLY A 88 16.27 -13.17 26.92
N THR A 89 16.96 -12.62 25.90
CA THR A 89 18.35 -12.99 25.55
C THR A 89 19.16 -11.74 25.19
N ALA A 90 20.42 -11.72 25.62
CA ALA A 90 21.40 -10.70 25.22
C ALA A 90 22.10 -11.00 23.87
N SER A 91 21.80 -12.15 23.25
CA SER A 91 22.40 -12.56 21.98
C SER A 91 21.73 -11.87 20.79
N TRP A 92 22.50 -11.55 19.76
CA TRP A 92 22.01 -10.86 18.58
C TRP A 92 21.07 -11.74 17.76
N LEU A 93 19.84 -11.27 17.52
CA LEU A 93 18.90 -11.90 16.60
C LEU A 93 19.12 -11.36 15.19
N ARG A 94 19.57 -12.24 14.28
CA ARG A 94 19.99 -11.87 12.91
C ARG A 94 18.91 -12.08 11.85
N GLY A 95 17.79 -12.71 12.20
CA GLY A 95 16.74 -13.02 11.24
C GLY A 95 15.42 -13.35 11.92
N ILE A 96 14.35 -13.17 11.17
CA ILE A 96 13.01 -13.62 11.52
C ILE A 96 12.58 -14.59 10.43
N ALA A 97 12.06 -15.76 10.82
CA ALA A 97 11.43 -16.71 9.93
C ALA A 97 10.03 -17.01 10.45
N PHE A 98 9.05 -17.02 9.55
CA PHE A 98 7.70 -17.48 9.84
C PHE A 98 7.44 -18.73 9.02
N GLU A 99 6.98 -19.79 9.68
CA GLU A 99 6.47 -20.97 9.00
C GLU A 99 5.09 -20.61 8.45
N THR A 100 4.97 -20.41 7.15
CA THR A 100 3.66 -20.41 6.50
C THR A 100 3.10 -21.81 6.65
N GLN A 101 1.85 -21.93 7.11
CA GLN A 101 1.19 -23.22 7.31
C GLN A 101 1.24 -24.01 6.00
N ASP A 102 2.23 -24.89 5.87
CA ASP A 102 2.33 -25.81 4.76
C ASP A 102 1.09 -26.68 4.85
N GLN A 103 0.26 -26.63 3.81
CA GLN A 103 -0.86 -27.53 3.69
C GLN A 103 -0.25 -28.91 3.60
N ARG A 104 -0.20 -29.60 4.75
CA ARG A 104 0.20 -31.00 4.88
C ARG A 104 -0.60 -31.75 3.81
N LEU A 105 0.04 -32.02 2.68
CA LEU A 105 -0.52 -32.88 1.66
C LEU A 105 -0.46 -34.28 2.27
N ASP A 106 -1.47 -34.59 3.07
CA ASP A 106 -1.74 -35.94 3.50
C ASP A 106 -2.11 -36.69 2.21
N CYS A 107 -1.11 -37.33 1.62
CA CYS A 107 -1.28 -38.22 0.47
C CYS A 107 -2.28 -39.32 0.85
N TRP A 108 -3.33 -39.49 0.02
CA TRP A 108 -4.26 -40.61 0.06
C TRP A 108 -3.59 -41.92 -0.36
#